data_AF-A0A538PS67-F1
#
_entry.id   AF-A0A538PS67-F1
#
_cell.length_a   1.000
_cell.length_b   1.000
_cell.length_c   1.000
_cell.angle_alpha   90.00
_cell.angle_beta   90.00
_cell.angle_gamma   90.00
#
_symmetry.space_group_name_H-M   'P 1'
#
loop_
_entity.id
_entity.type
_entity.pdbx_description
1 polymer ?
#
loop_
_entity_poly.entity_id
_entity_poly.type
_entity_poly.pdbx_seq_one_letter_code
_entity_poly.pdbx_strand_id
1 'polypeptide(L)'
;MWAELHTALATGGAVTIHGATAGWSAWLAAQLPEVDGNGAVVVVVAPDDAAARRLEADIRFFRGGIADPAAALDEIAALPGIDVSPYADLSPDRMCIVERVATLYRLTQPALRPRLVVTSAEALVRRTMPPAELAARGRTLRKGEMIDRDELAGLLVAGGWTRTPVVDEPGTFAVRGGVIDVYAPLAPHPVRIELFGDEIDSLRWFDAESQRTLRTVEWIHLHPVRETVNTGAGDVRSRLRAYADEIAFPTKATRRLIEQLEEGQVFVGIEALTPAFHDELVAPAAYLALGDRARWLIVDPEACRRAVGDAWADAEGRHAEKRGGKQLTYPPARHLVTVDELVDDLRVLRTELDHARTFGDIEHAQPLVAAIERWRGDGLRVAIACDSQSRSDRLFGVLAARGVEVRLAAPGERPGAVDGVALIAGAPAHGFASRRDRVAVVTAADVFGQRTHHAQRQRKRARDALLGGVGDFSMLSPGDYLVHQRHGVGRYQGLEKIEVGAPSREGVNLAALPRDSPVGGKIGPLWIDAL
;
A
#
# COMPACT_ATOMS: atom_id res chain seq x y z
N MET A 1 -2.79 20.18 -8.75
CA MET A 1 -2.44 19.47 -7.51
C MET A 1 -3.65 18.91 -6.76
N TRP A 2 -4.40 19.66 -5.94
CA TRP A 2 -5.53 19.08 -5.17
C TRP A 2 -6.59 18.41 -6.04
N ALA A 3 -6.96 19.00 -7.17
CA ALA A 3 -7.88 18.37 -8.13
C ALA A 3 -7.32 17.07 -8.74
N GLU A 4 -6.02 17.01 -9.01
CA GLU A 4 -5.34 15.80 -9.51
C GLU A 4 -5.27 14.74 -8.42
N LEU A 5 -4.93 15.13 -7.19
CA LEU A 5 -4.92 14.25 -6.02
C LEU A 5 -6.32 13.68 -5.75
N HIS A 6 -7.36 14.50 -5.73
CA HIS A 6 -8.75 14.04 -5.59
C HIS A 6 -9.14 13.08 -6.69
N THR A 7 -8.76 13.37 -7.95
CA THR A 7 -9.05 12.49 -9.08
C THR A 7 -8.34 11.15 -8.90
N ALA A 8 -7.05 11.15 -8.59
CA ALA A 8 -6.27 9.94 -8.38
C ALA A 8 -6.77 9.12 -7.19
N LEU A 9 -7.11 9.77 -6.07
CA LEU A 9 -7.73 9.11 -4.92
C LEU A 9 -9.07 8.48 -5.33
N ALA A 10 -9.93 9.20 -6.04
CA ALA A 10 -11.23 8.69 -6.48
C ALA A 10 -11.11 7.49 -7.45
N THR A 11 -10.08 7.44 -8.30
CA THR A 11 -9.88 6.37 -9.28
C THR A 11 -8.94 5.26 -8.83
N GLY A 12 -8.40 5.31 -7.60
CA GLY A 12 -7.41 4.35 -7.11
C GLY A 12 -6.02 4.47 -7.75
N GLY A 13 -5.74 5.62 -8.40
CA GLY A 13 -4.45 5.94 -8.99
C GLY A 13 -3.38 6.29 -7.95
N ALA A 14 -2.26 6.81 -8.41
CA ALA A 14 -1.23 7.41 -7.57
C ALA A 14 -0.75 8.73 -8.20
N VAL A 15 -0.14 9.57 -7.38
CA VAL A 15 0.41 10.88 -7.78
C VAL A 15 1.81 10.97 -7.19
N THR A 16 2.76 11.42 -8.01
CA THR A 16 4.14 11.66 -7.60
C THR A 16 4.34 13.15 -7.47
N ILE A 17 4.87 13.57 -6.34
CA ILE A 17 5.06 14.99 -6.02
C ILE A 17 6.55 15.22 -5.80
N HIS A 18 7.14 16.05 -6.66
CA HIS A 18 8.54 16.43 -6.58
C HIS A 18 8.72 17.72 -5.76
N GLY A 19 9.84 17.84 -5.03
CA GLY A 19 10.15 19.03 -4.22
C GLY A 19 9.34 19.15 -2.92
N ALA A 20 8.60 18.11 -2.53
CA ALA A 20 7.90 18.04 -1.26
C ALA A 20 8.90 18.01 -0.10
N THR A 21 8.82 18.99 0.82
CA THR A 21 9.58 18.96 2.07
C THR A 21 8.89 18.04 3.10
N ALA A 22 9.61 17.67 4.16
CA ALA A 22 9.03 16.87 5.25
C ALA A 22 7.80 17.56 5.88
N GLY A 23 7.90 18.87 6.17
CA GLY A 23 6.78 19.65 6.71
C GLY A 23 5.59 19.75 5.75
N TRP A 24 5.84 19.88 4.45
CA TRP A 24 4.76 19.85 3.46
C TRP A 24 4.08 18.48 3.39
N SER A 25 4.86 17.40 3.47
CA SER A 25 4.35 16.02 3.48
C SER A 25 3.47 15.76 4.71
N ALA A 26 3.88 16.24 5.89
CA ALA A 26 3.10 16.17 7.12
C ALA A 26 1.81 16.99 7.04
N TRP A 27 1.87 18.20 6.51
CA TRP A 27 0.68 19.05 6.29
C TRP A 27 -0.33 18.41 5.32
N LEU A 28 0.16 17.78 4.24
CA LEU A 28 -0.69 17.01 3.33
C LEU A 28 -1.34 15.82 4.04
N ALA A 29 -0.55 15.02 4.74
CA ALA A 29 -1.01 13.83 5.47
C ALA A 29 -2.10 14.16 6.49
N ALA A 30 -1.97 15.29 7.19
CA ALA A 30 -2.94 15.77 8.16
C ALA A 30 -4.35 16.03 7.57
N GLN A 31 -4.44 16.38 6.29
CA GLN A 31 -5.71 16.70 5.61
C GLN A 31 -6.35 15.51 4.89
N LEU A 32 -5.56 14.50 4.51
CA LEU A 32 -6.05 13.34 3.75
C LEU A 32 -7.24 12.60 4.42
N PRO A 33 -7.33 12.44 5.75
CA PRO A 33 -8.47 11.78 6.38
C PRO A 33 -9.80 12.52 6.18
N GLU A 34 -9.79 13.84 5.96
CA GLU A 34 -10.99 14.67 5.80
C GLU A 34 -11.53 14.63 4.36
N VAL A 35 -10.64 14.41 3.40
CA VAL A 35 -10.95 14.41 1.97
C VAL A 35 -11.87 13.25 1.56
N ASP A 36 -11.78 12.10 2.24
CA ASP A 36 -12.29 10.81 1.71
C ASP A 36 -13.50 10.23 2.45
N GLY A 37 -14.15 10.98 3.34
CA GLY A 37 -15.37 10.53 4.04
C GLY A 37 -15.19 9.27 4.89
N ASN A 38 -14.81 9.45 6.15
CA ASN A 38 -14.84 8.51 7.30
C ASN A 38 -14.41 7.03 7.17
N GLY A 39 -13.97 6.51 6.01
CA GLY A 39 -13.76 5.07 5.81
C GLY A 39 -12.34 4.61 5.47
N ALA A 40 -11.48 5.49 4.95
CA ALA A 40 -10.14 5.11 4.49
C ALA A 40 -9.06 5.44 5.51
N VAL A 41 -8.18 4.48 5.82
CA VAL A 41 -6.97 4.73 6.63
C VAL A 41 -5.91 5.37 5.75
N VAL A 42 -5.30 6.44 6.25
CA VAL A 42 -4.12 7.06 5.64
C VAL A 42 -2.87 6.45 6.25
N VAL A 43 -2.04 5.84 5.43
CA VAL A 43 -0.75 5.26 5.81
C VAL A 43 0.35 6.18 5.31
N VAL A 44 1.14 6.72 6.23
CA VAL A 44 2.31 7.55 5.93
C VAL A 44 3.55 6.71 6.18
N VAL A 45 4.35 6.50 5.14
CA VAL A 45 5.58 5.70 5.19
C VAL A 45 6.77 6.63 5.08
N ALA A 46 7.61 6.65 6.11
CA ALA A 46 8.90 7.30 6.12
C ALA A 46 10.03 6.30 5.78
N PRO A 47 11.25 6.78 5.47
CA PRO A 47 12.38 5.87 5.25
C PRO A 47 12.76 5.06 6.49
N ASP A 48 12.83 5.71 7.65
CA ASP A 48 13.30 5.13 8.93
C ASP A 48 12.40 5.57 10.11
N ASP A 49 12.53 4.90 11.26
CA ASP A 49 11.72 5.17 12.46
C ASP A 49 11.95 6.57 13.06
N ALA A 50 13.13 7.17 12.86
CA ALA A 50 13.39 8.53 13.33
C ALA A 50 12.67 9.57 12.47
N ALA A 51 12.61 9.36 11.15
CA ALA A 51 11.85 10.16 10.20
C ALA A 51 10.35 9.99 10.41
N ALA A 52 9.88 8.77 10.68
CA ALA A 52 8.49 8.49 11.03
C ALA A 52 8.06 9.28 12.27
N ARG A 53 8.84 9.23 13.36
CA ARG A 53 8.54 10.00 14.59
C ARG A 53 8.49 11.52 14.37
N ARG A 54 9.41 12.07 13.55
CA ARG A 54 9.37 13.50 13.19
C ARG A 54 8.11 13.86 12.39
N LEU A 55 7.77 13.05 11.38
CA LEU A 55 6.55 13.24 10.59
C LEU A 55 5.30 13.12 11.44
N GLU A 56 5.25 12.18 12.37
CA GLU A 56 4.13 12.00 13.30
C GLU A 56 3.92 13.24 14.18
N ALA A 57 5.00 13.79 14.75
CA ALA A 57 4.96 15.04 15.50
C ALA A 57 4.44 16.21 14.66
N ASP A 58 4.93 16.36 13.43
CA ASP A 58 4.47 17.42 12.51
C ASP A 58 3.00 17.24 12.12
N ILE A 59 2.55 16.00 11.84
CA ILE A 59 1.16 15.68 11.52
C ILE A 59 0.24 16.05 12.69
N ARG A 60 0.63 15.71 13.93
CA ARG A 60 -0.13 16.10 15.13
C ARG A 60 -0.23 17.61 15.28
N PHE A 61 0.87 18.33 15.04
CA PHE A 61 0.87 19.79 15.04
C PHE A 61 -0.15 20.35 14.05
N PHE A 62 -0.14 19.88 12.80
CA PHE A 62 -1.06 20.36 11.76
C PHE A 62 -2.53 19.94 11.99
N ARG A 63 -2.79 18.88 12.77
CA ARG A 63 -4.15 18.47 13.16
C ARG A 63 -4.71 19.21 14.38
N GLY A 64 -3.99 20.20 14.90
CA GLY A 64 -4.49 21.05 15.99
C GLY A 64 -4.01 20.66 17.39
N GLY A 65 -2.95 19.84 17.49
CA GLY A 65 -2.22 19.64 18.74
C GLY A 65 -2.12 18.19 19.22
N ILE A 66 -1.56 18.04 20.42
CA ILE A 66 -1.34 16.75 21.09
C ILE A 66 -2.70 16.13 21.43
N ALA A 67 -2.82 14.80 21.22
CA ALA A 67 -4.00 14.04 21.60
C ALA A 67 -4.44 14.41 23.03
N ASP A 68 -5.76 14.52 23.26
CA ASP A 68 -6.30 14.69 24.61
C ASP A 68 -5.70 13.59 25.51
N PRO A 69 -4.89 13.93 26.54
CA PRO A 69 -4.27 12.93 27.41
C PRO A 69 -5.32 12.06 28.13
N ALA A 70 -6.56 12.54 28.22
CA ALA A 70 -7.69 11.81 28.79
C ALA A 70 -8.41 10.89 27.80
N ALA A 71 -8.14 11.01 26.49
CA ALA A 71 -8.68 10.12 25.47
C ALA A 71 -8.03 8.73 25.59
N ALA A 72 -8.86 7.69 25.47
CA ALA A 72 -8.37 6.33 25.58
C ALA A 72 -7.43 5.95 24.41
N LEU A 73 -7.68 6.49 23.20
CA LEU A 73 -6.91 6.18 21.99
C LEU A 73 -6.87 7.41 21.04
N ASP A 74 -5.72 7.64 20.42
CA ASP A 74 -5.48 8.71 19.42
C ASP A 74 -5.99 8.29 18.03
N GLU A 75 -6.51 9.22 17.22
CA GLU A 75 -6.86 8.97 15.80
C GLU A 75 -5.61 8.68 14.94
N ILE A 76 -4.43 9.13 15.40
CA ILE A 76 -3.12 8.85 14.83
C ILE A 76 -2.46 7.71 15.61
N ALA A 77 -1.88 6.73 14.90
CA ALA A 77 -1.10 5.66 15.50
C ALA A 77 0.27 5.56 14.84
N ALA A 78 1.32 5.30 15.62
CA ALA A 78 2.61 4.88 15.11
C ALA A 78 2.66 3.35 14.99
N LEU A 79 3.12 2.83 13.85
CA LEU A 79 3.56 1.45 13.71
C LEU A 79 5.09 1.45 13.64
N PRO A 80 5.79 1.28 14.78
CA PRO A 80 7.24 1.26 14.81
C PRO A 80 7.81 -0.04 14.26
N GLY A 81 9.10 0.00 13.89
CA GLY A 81 9.86 -1.19 13.55
C GLY A 81 10.24 -1.99 14.78
N ILE A 82 11.20 -2.89 14.60
CA ILE A 82 11.90 -3.53 15.72
C ILE A 82 13.32 -2.98 15.62
N ASP A 83 13.83 -2.44 16.73
CA ASP A 83 15.07 -1.67 16.82
C ASP A 83 16.33 -2.50 16.54
N VAL A 84 16.18 -3.81 16.45
CA VAL A 84 17.26 -4.75 16.13
C VAL A 84 16.88 -5.76 15.07
N SER A 85 17.91 -6.23 14.38
CA SER A 85 17.84 -7.39 13.50
C SER A 85 17.38 -8.65 14.29
N PRO A 86 16.61 -9.58 13.66
CA PRO A 86 16.33 -10.91 14.23
C PRO A 86 17.55 -11.66 14.75
N TYR A 87 18.72 -11.37 14.19
CA TYR A 87 19.97 -12.06 14.48
C TYR A 87 20.91 -11.26 15.37
N ALA A 88 20.44 -10.17 15.97
CA ALA A 88 21.26 -9.34 16.85
C ALA A 88 21.71 -10.11 18.11
N ASP A 89 22.81 -9.67 18.70
CA ASP A 89 23.34 -10.18 19.98
C ASP A 89 22.67 -9.55 21.21
N LEU A 90 21.62 -8.77 21.00
CA LEU A 90 20.85 -8.12 22.03
C LEU A 90 19.36 -8.25 21.74
N SER A 91 18.56 -8.29 22.80
CA SER A 91 17.11 -8.33 22.68
C SER A 91 16.57 -6.95 22.30
N PRO A 92 15.50 -6.90 21.49
CA PRO A 92 14.81 -5.67 21.15
C PRO A 92 14.29 -4.94 22.38
N ASP A 93 14.13 -3.62 22.27
CA ASP A 93 13.41 -2.85 23.27
C ASP A 93 11.99 -3.40 23.43
N ARG A 94 11.67 -3.82 24.65
CA ARG A 94 10.36 -4.36 25.01
C ARG A 94 9.24 -3.38 24.68
N MET A 95 9.44 -2.09 24.95
CA MET A 95 8.40 -1.08 24.71
C MET A 95 8.11 -0.90 23.22
N CYS A 96 9.12 -1.03 22.38
CA CYS A 96 8.98 -1.01 20.93
C CYS A 96 8.07 -2.15 20.44
N ILE A 97 8.27 -3.38 20.94
CA ILE A 97 7.41 -4.53 20.63
C ILE A 97 5.99 -4.31 21.16
N VAL A 98 5.86 -3.85 22.40
CA VAL A 98 4.56 -3.62 23.04
C VAL A 98 3.73 -2.63 22.22
N GLU A 99 4.32 -1.50 21.83
CA GLU A 99 3.69 -0.47 21.00
C GLU A 99 3.33 -1.01 19.61
N ARG A 100 4.26 -1.72 18.96
CA ARG A 100 4.03 -2.35 17.66
C ARG A 100 2.83 -3.29 17.68
N VAL A 101 2.79 -4.24 18.62
CA VAL A 101 1.69 -5.21 18.70
C VAL A 101 0.37 -4.54 19.09
N ALA A 102 0.41 -3.51 19.94
CA ALA A 102 -0.77 -2.70 20.27
C ALA A 102 -1.35 -2.01 19.03
N THR A 103 -0.51 -1.37 18.20
CA THR A 103 -0.95 -0.75 16.94
C THR A 103 -1.48 -1.78 15.94
N LEU A 104 -0.81 -2.92 15.78
CA LEU A 104 -1.31 -4.01 14.94
C LEU A 104 -2.67 -4.52 15.42
N TYR A 105 -2.85 -4.71 16.74
CA TYR A 105 -4.12 -5.13 17.31
C TYR A 105 -5.23 -4.11 17.05
N ARG A 106 -4.97 -2.80 17.24
CA ARG A 106 -5.92 -1.73 16.89
C ARG A 106 -6.41 -1.82 15.45
N LEU A 107 -5.51 -2.11 14.50
CA LEU A 107 -5.86 -2.26 13.08
C LEU A 107 -6.79 -3.44 12.81
N THR A 108 -6.77 -4.48 13.66
CA THR A 108 -7.71 -5.61 13.57
C THR A 108 -9.11 -5.30 14.10
N GLN A 109 -9.25 -4.25 14.92
CA GLN A 109 -10.49 -3.94 15.62
C GLN A 109 -11.18 -2.74 14.96
N PRO A 110 -12.35 -2.91 14.31
CA PRO A 110 -13.04 -1.81 13.63
C PRO A 110 -13.28 -0.59 14.53
N ALA A 111 -13.59 -0.80 15.81
CA ALA A 111 -13.86 0.26 16.78
C ALA A 111 -12.61 1.01 17.28
N LEU A 112 -11.40 0.43 17.12
CA LEU A 112 -10.14 1.00 17.61
C LEU A 112 -9.23 1.51 16.49
N ARG A 113 -9.69 1.33 15.25
CA ARG A 113 -8.89 1.52 14.06
C ARG A 113 -8.49 3.01 13.92
N PRO A 114 -7.19 3.32 13.85
CA PRO A 114 -6.75 4.69 13.63
C PRO A 114 -7.17 5.19 12.25
N ARG A 115 -7.37 6.50 12.12
CA ARG A 115 -7.60 7.15 10.82
C ARG A 115 -6.30 7.39 10.06
N LEU A 116 -5.20 7.56 10.80
CA LEU A 116 -3.87 7.77 10.25
C LEU A 116 -2.85 6.86 10.94
N VAL A 117 -2.05 6.14 10.15
CA VAL A 117 -0.94 5.34 10.63
C VAL A 117 0.35 5.93 10.09
N VAL A 118 1.28 6.31 10.98
CA VAL A 118 2.65 6.69 10.61
C VAL A 118 3.55 5.50 10.84
N THR A 119 4.36 5.14 9.86
CA THR A 119 5.26 4.00 9.92
C THR A 119 6.51 4.27 9.08
N SER A 120 7.45 3.33 9.07
CA SER A 120 8.67 3.40 8.29
C SER A 120 8.81 2.20 7.34
N ALA A 121 9.70 2.31 6.37
CA ALA A 121 10.07 1.17 5.53
C ALA A 121 10.71 0.04 6.36
N GLU A 122 11.50 0.37 7.39
CA GLU A 122 12.07 -0.56 8.37
C GLU A 122 10.99 -1.29 9.20
N ALA A 123 9.87 -0.61 9.50
CA ALA A 123 8.76 -1.23 10.20
C ALA A 123 7.94 -2.17 9.33
N LEU A 124 7.84 -1.86 8.03
CA LEU A 124 7.12 -2.65 7.05
C LEU A 124 7.92 -3.85 6.54
N VAL A 125 9.25 -3.82 6.57
CA VAL A 125 10.09 -4.94 6.12
C VAL A 125 10.00 -6.15 7.05
N ARG A 126 9.71 -5.95 8.33
CA ARG A 126 9.63 -7.03 9.33
C ARG A 126 8.29 -7.74 9.27
N ARG A 127 8.29 -9.02 8.87
CA ARG A 127 7.08 -9.87 8.91
C ARG A 127 6.57 -10.00 10.35
N THR A 128 5.26 -10.17 10.50
CA THR A 128 4.58 -10.27 11.79
C THR A 128 3.44 -11.30 11.73
N MET A 129 2.82 -11.58 12.88
CA MET A 129 1.75 -12.56 13.00
C MET A 129 0.54 -12.20 12.11
N PRO A 130 -0.25 -13.17 11.61
CA PRO A 130 -1.43 -12.87 10.79
C PRO A 130 -2.51 -12.07 11.56
N PRO A 131 -3.23 -11.14 10.90
CA PRO A 131 -4.27 -10.34 11.56
C PRO A 131 -5.36 -11.14 12.27
N ALA A 132 -5.81 -12.24 11.66
CA ALA A 132 -6.83 -13.11 12.24
C ALA A 132 -6.33 -13.79 13.53
N GLU A 133 -5.05 -14.19 13.57
CA GLU A 133 -4.43 -14.81 14.75
C GLU A 133 -4.28 -13.80 15.90
N LEU A 134 -3.92 -12.54 15.59
CA LEU A 134 -3.84 -11.48 16.60
C LEU A 134 -5.23 -11.10 17.12
N ALA A 135 -6.20 -10.93 16.22
CA ALA A 135 -7.58 -10.60 16.58
C ALA A 135 -8.21 -11.67 17.48
N ALA A 136 -8.01 -12.96 17.16
CA ALA A 136 -8.56 -14.08 17.93
C ALA A 136 -7.96 -14.21 19.33
N ARG A 137 -6.78 -13.63 19.59
CA ARG A 137 -6.11 -13.62 20.91
C ARG A 137 -6.40 -12.37 21.73
N GLY A 138 -7.10 -11.40 21.14
CA GLY A 138 -7.60 -10.26 21.87
C GLY A 138 -8.83 -10.63 22.70
N ARG A 139 -8.98 -10.01 23.87
CA ARG A 139 -10.17 -10.12 24.70
C ARG A 139 -10.59 -8.75 25.19
N THR A 140 -11.89 -8.48 25.18
CA THR A 140 -12.45 -7.28 25.81
C THR A 140 -13.19 -7.70 27.05
N LEU A 141 -12.68 -7.34 28.22
CA LEU A 141 -13.36 -7.61 29.48
C LEU A 141 -14.30 -6.46 29.80
N ARG A 142 -15.50 -6.77 30.29
CA ARG A 142 -16.50 -5.79 30.71
C ARG A 142 -16.93 -6.01 32.15
N LYS A 143 -17.38 -4.95 32.81
CA LYS A 143 -18.07 -5.06 34.10
C LYS A 143 -19.25 -6.04 33.99
N GLY A 144 -19.41 -6.91 34.98
CA GLY A 144 -20.44 -7.96 35.05
C GLY A 144 -20.13 -9.21 34.23
N GLU A 145 -18.98 -9.30 33.56
CA GLU A 145 -18.56 -10.53 32.87
C GLU A 145 -18.08 -11.58 33.89
N MET A 146 -18.40 -12.85 33.64
CA MET A 146 -17.88 -13.98 34.41
C MET A 146 -16.49 -14.38 33.89
N ILE A 147 -15.48 -14.37 34.75
CA ILE A 147 -14.11 -14.77 34.41
C ILE A 147 -13.49 -15.65 35.50
N ASP A 148 -12.76 -16.68 35.08
CA ASP A 148 -11.83 -17.38 35.97
C ASP A 148 -10.51 -16.61 36.02
N ARG A 149 -10.08 -16.26 37.23
CA ARG A 149 -8.87 -15.47 37.49
C ARG A 149 -7.60 -16.18 36.99
N ASP A 150 -7.50 -17.47 37.22
CA ASP A 150 -6.30 -18.26 36.93
C ASP A 150 -6.24 -18.60 35.44
N GLU A 151 -7.39 -18.82 34.79
CA GLU A 151 -7.50 -18.92 33.33
C GLU A 151 -7.06 -17.61 32.66
N LEU A 152 -7.55 -16.46 33.14
CA LEU A 152 -7.12 -15.15 32.62
C LEU A 152 -5.62 -14.93 32.81
N ALA A 153 -5.06 -15.28 33.97
CA ALA A 153 -3.62 -15.20 34.21
C ALA A 153 -2.84 -16.09 33.24
N GLY A 154 -3.33 -17.30 32.95
CA GLY A 154 -2.76 -18.20 31.95
C GLY A 154 -2.78 -17.61 30.54
N LEU A 155 -3.89 -16.99 30.13
CA LEU A 155 -4.03 -16.30 28.84
C LEU A 155 -3.07 -15.12 28.71
N LEU A 156 -2.89 -14.33 29.78
CA LEU A 156 -1.93 -13.22 29.79
C LEU A 156 -0.49 -13.73 29.62
N VAL A 157 -0.09 -14.78 30.34
CA VAL A 157 1.24 -15.40 30.19
C VAL A 157 1.42 -15.93 28.77
N ALA A 158 0.43 -16.63 28.21
CA ALA A 158 0.47 -17.13 26.83
C ALA A 158 0.54 -16.00 25.79
N GLY A 159 -0.01 -14.83 26.10
CA GLY A 159 0.09 -13.59 25.32
C GLY A 159 1.43 -12.84 25.49
N GLY A 160 2.37 -13.36 26.29
CA GLY A 160 3.68 -12.76 26.51
C GLY A 160 3.74 -11.71 27.61
N TRP A 161 2.70 -11.59 28.44
CA TRP A 161 2.68 -10.66 29.57
C TRP A 161 3.60 -11.10 30.70
N THR A 162 4.20 -10.13 31.38
CA THR A 162 5.07 -10.40 32.53
C THR A 162 4.28 -10.31 33.83
N ARG A 163 4.28 -11.37 34.65
CA ARG A 163 3.73 -11.32 36.00
C ARG A 163 4.70 -10.58 36.93
N THR A 164 4.22 -9.54 37.61
CA THR A 164 5.01 -8.73 38.53
C THR A 164 4.34 -8.65 39.90
N PRO A 165 5.08 -8.30 40.97
CA PRO A 165 4.48 -8.04 42.27
C PRO A 165 3.60 -6.78 42.26
N VAL A 166 4.03 -5.74 41.54
CA VAL A 166 3.36 -4.43 41.38
C VAL A 166 3.34 -4.10 39.90
N VAL A 167 2.24 -3.50 39.44
CA VAL A 167 2.05 -3.10 38.05
C VAL A 167 2.37 -1.62 37.90
N ASP A 168 3.42 -1.33 37.15
CA ASP A 168 3.95 0.01 36.88
C ASP A 168 4.28 0.25 35.40
N GLU A 169 4.52 -0.82 34.62
CA GLU A 169 4.81 -0.75 33.18
C GLU A 169 3.79 -1.48 32.30
N PRO A 170 3.53 -1.00 31.06
CA PRO A 170 2.69 -1.70 30.08
C PRO A 170 3.10 -3.15 29.83
N GLY A 171 2.11 -4.02 29.59
CA GLY A 171 2.31 -5.46 29.34
C GLY A 171 2.71 -6.26 30.59
N THR A 172 2.49 -5.71 31.78
CA THR A 172 2.65 -6.40 33.06
C THR A 172 1.32 -6.62 33.76
N PHE A 173 1.28 -7.62 34.65
CA PHE A 173 0.10 -7.87 35.48
C PHE A 173 0.47 -8.45 36.85
N ALA A 174 -0.40 -8.23 37.83
CA ALA A 174 -0.31 -8.80 39.17
C ALA A 174 -1.65 -9.43 39.57
N VAL A 175 -1.58 -10.48 40.39
CA VAL A 175 -2.78 -11.17 40.91
C VAL A 175 -2.69 -11.20 42.44
N ARG A 176 -3.71 -10.67 43.12
CA ARG A 176 -3.78 -10.57 44.58
C ARG A 176 -5.20 -10.90 45.07
N GLY A 177 -5.42 -12.14 45.52
CA GLY A 177 -6.74 -12.57 45.95
C GLY A 177 -7.76 -12.48 44.80
N GLY A 178 -8.84 -11.73 45.00
CA GLY A 178 -9.86 -11.44 43.99
C GLY A 178 -9.55 -10.22 43.11
N VAL A 179 -8.31 -9.73 43.10
CA VAL A 179 -7.91 -8.56 42.31
C VAL A 179 -6.86 -8.95 41.29
N ILE A 180 -7.03 -8.47 40.06
CA ILE A 180 -6.04 -8.56 39.00
C ILE A 180 -5.72 -7.14 38.54
N ASP A 181 -4.47 -6.71 38.73
CA ASP A 181 -3.98 -5.45 38.17
C ASP A 181 -3.31 -5.75 36.84
N VAL A 182 -3.62 -4.97 35.79
CA VAL A 182 -3.04 -5.10 34.45
C VAL A 182 -2.67 -3.73 33.91
N TYR A 183 -1.54 -3.62 33.21
CA TYR A 183 -1.25 -2.42 32.43
C TYR A 183 -1.39 -2.73 30.94
N ALA A 184 -2.60 -2.54 30.41
CA ALA A 184 -2.88 -2.74 29.00
C ALA A 184 -2.23 -1.64 28.14
N PRO A 185 -1.52 -1.98 27.04
CA PRO A 185 -0.86 -0.99 26.18
C PRO A 185 -1.83 0.02 25.54
N LEU A 186 -3.10 -0.36 25.38
CA LEU A 186 -4.15 0.49 24.84
C LEU A 186 -4.91 1.30 25.89
N ALA A 187 -4.48 1.26 27.15
CA ALA A 187 -5.05 2.05 28.23
C ALA A 187 -4.04 3.13 28.67
N PRO A 188 -4.49 4.37 28.93
CA PRO A 188 -3.61 5.45 29.38
C PRO A 188 -3.11 5.25 30.82
N HIS A 189 -3.78 4.39 31.59
CA HIS A 189 -3.43 4.04 32.96
C HIS A 189 -3.65 2.54 33.17
N PRO A 190 -2.92 1.89 34.10
CA PRO A 190 -3.19 0.52 34.47
C PRO A 190 -4.59 0.39 35.09
N VAL A 191 -5.16 -0.81 34.96
CA VAL A 191 -6.53 -1.12 35.33
C VAL A 191 -6.51 -2.20 36.40
N ARG A 192 -7.23 -1.92 37.49
CA ARG A 192 -7.56 -2.86 38.55
C ARG A 192 -8.89 -3.52 38.22
N ILE A 193 -8.87 -4.84 38.09
CA ILE A 193 -10.02 -5.71 37.88
C ILE A 193 -10.37 -6.31 39.24
N GLU A 194 -11.47 -5.85 39.84
CA GLU A 194 -11.98 -6.34 41.12
C GLU A 194 -13.04 -7.41 40.86
N LEU A 195 -12.85 -8.62 41.41
CA LEU A 195 -13.76 -9.74 41.27
C LEU A 195 -14.59 -9.94 42.54
N PHE A 196 -15.87 -10.27 42.36
CA PHE A 196 -16.73 -10.81 43.42
C PHE A 196 -17.11 -12.25 43.06
N GLY A 197 -16.41 -13.21 43.69
CA GLY A 197 -16.39 -14.57 43.18
C GLY A 197 -15.71 -14.60 41.80
N ASP A 198 -16.45 -15.03 40.79
CA ASP A 198 -15.98 -15.10 39.40
C ASP A 198 -16.56 -13.98 38.52
N GLU A 199 -17.30 -13.02 39.08
CA GLU A 199 -17.87 -11.88 38.35
C GLU A 199 -16.97 -10.64 38.47
N ILE A 200 -16.76 -9.91 37.36
CA ILE A 200 -16.10 -8.60 37.38
C ILE A 200 -17.02 -7.56 38.03
N ASP A 201 -16.79 -7.26 39.31
CA ASP A 201 -17.53 -6.25 40.06
C ASP A 201 -17.17 -4.83 39.60
N SER A 202 -15.88 -4.55 39.41
CA SER A 202 -15.45 -3.24 38.92
C SER A 202 -14.13 -3.26 38.13
N LEU A 203 -14.03 -2.32 37.19
CA LEU A 203 -12.79 -2.01 36.48
C LEU A 203 -12.41 -0.57 36.81
N ARG A 204 -11.20 -0.35 37.33
CA ARG A 204 -10.77 0.98 37.76
C ARG A 204 -9.38 1.31 37.25
N TRP A 205 -9.24 2.45 36.60
CA TRP A 205 -7.92 3.03 36.37
C TRP A 205 -7.28 3.38 37.71
N PHE A 206 -5.98 3.18 37.82
CA PHE A 206 -5.19 3.64 38.94
C PHE A 206 -3.88 4.26 38.47
N ASP A 207 -3.29 5.09 39.30
CA ASP A 207 -2.01 5.73 39.04
C ASP A 207 -0.85 4.73 39.29
N ALA A 208 0.02 4.55 38.29
CA ALA A 208 1.08 3.55 38.32
C ALA A 208 2.12 3.78 39.44
N GLU A 209 2.34 5.02 39.86
CA GLU A 209 3.33 5.35 40.89
C GLU A 209 2.73 5.26 42.30
N SER A 210 1.62 5.96 42.54
CA SER A 210 0.97 6.01 43.86
C SER A 210 0.07 4.80 44.15
N GLN A 211 -0.25 4.00 43.14
CA GLN A 211 -1.14 2.83 43.22
C GLN A 211 -2.57 3.18 43.68
N ARG A 212 -2.97 4.44 43.49
CA ARG A 212 -4.29 4.97 43.90
C ARG A 212 -5.27 4.95 42.74
N THR A 213 -6.50 4.56 43.04
CA THR A 213 -7.62 4.61 42.10
C THR A 213 -7.84 6.02 41.56
N LEU A 214 -8.04 6.11 40.24
CA LEU A 214 -8.37 7.32 39.50
C LEU A 214 -9.87 7.36 39.19
N ARG A 215 -10.32 6.55 38.22
CA ARG A 215 -11.72 6.51 37.77
C ARG A 215 -12.16 5.09 37.39
N THR A 216 -13.47 4.85 37.43
CA THR A 216 -14.07 3.60 36.94
C THR A 216 -14.15 3.63 35.41
N VAL A 217 -13.99 2.48 34.78
CA VAL A 217 -14.21 2.26 33.35
C VAL A 217 -15.13 1.07 33.10
N GLU A 218 -15.77 1.02 31.94
CA GLU A 218 -16.74 -0.03 31.61
C GLU A 218 -16.10 -1.27 30.99
N TRP A 219 -14.92 -1.11 30.37
CA TRP A 219 -14.24 -2.17 29.65
C TRP A 219 -12.73 -1.97 29.60
N ILE A 220 -12.02 -3.05 29.29
CA ILE A 220 -10.58 -3.04 28.96
C ILE A 220 -10.29 -4.01 27.82
N HIS A 221 -9.40 -3.61 26.90
CA HIS A 221 -8.86 -4.50 25.87
C HIS A 221 -7.55 -5.13 26.33
N LEU A 222 -7.48 -6.45 26.30
CA LEU A 222 -6.30 -7.24 26.50
C LEU A 222 -5.91 -7.89 25.18
N HIS A 223 -4.63 -7.89 24.84
CA HIS A 223 -4.09 -8.50 23.63
C HIS A 223 -2.67 -9.01 23.94
N PRO A 224 -2.10 -9.87 23.07
CA PRO A 224 -0.69 -10.24 23.18
C PRO A 224 0.24 -9.02 23.21
N VAL A 225 1.34 -9.10 23.94
CA VAL A 225 2.33 -8.00 24.08
C VAL A 225 3.70 -8.37 23.52
N ARG A 226 3.79 -9.51 22.82
CA ARG A 226 4.97 -10.00 22.10
C ARG A 226 4.55 -10.62 20.78
N GLU A 227 5.50 -10.68 19.83
CA GLU A 227 5.29 -11.42 18.58
C GLU A 227 5.60 -12.92 18.73
N THR A 228 6.42 -13.33 19.70
CA THR A 228 6.75 -14.74 19.99
C THR A 228 5.62 -15.45 20.76
N VAL A 229 4.43 -15.50 20.17
CA VAL A 229 3.24 -16.16 20.72
C VAL A 229 2.80 -17.28 19.80
N ASN A 230 2.45 -18.44 20.36
CA ASN A 230 2.10 -19.59 19.54
C ASN A 230 0.79 -19.35 18.77
N THR A 231 0.86 -19.44 17.44
CA THR A 231 -0.26 -19.29 16.52
C THR A 231 -0.48 -20.51 15.64
N GLY A 232 -1.70 -20.64 15.13
CA GLY A 232 -2.10 -21.76 14.29
C GLY A 232 -2.38 -23.06 15.04
N ALA A 233 -2.46 -24.17 14.28
CA ALA A 233 -2.82 -25.48 14.81
C ALA A 233 -1.61 -26.26 15.38
N GLY A 234 -0.40 -25.93 14.93
CA GLY A 234 0.85 -26.57 15.38
C GLY A 234 1.44 -25.93 16.65
N ASP A 235 2.27 -26.70 17.36
CA ASP A 235 3.08 -26.18 18.47
C ASP A 235 4.47 -25.74 18.00
N VAL A 236 5.08 -24.81 18.77
CA VAL A 236 6.42 -24.28 18.50
C VAL A 236 7.46 -25.39 18.44
N ARG A 237 7.32 -26.39 19.31
CA ARG A 237 8.18 -27.57 19.43
C ARG A 237 8.27 -28.35 18.12
N SER A 238 7.14 -28.66 17.50
CA SER A 238 7.09 -29.48 16.29
C SER A 238 7.69 -28.72 15.11
N ARG A 239 7.41 -27.42 14.99
CA ARG A 239 8.01 -26.55 13.95
C ARG A 239 9.52 -26.42 14.11
N LEU A 240 10.01 -26.23 15.34
CA LEU A 240 11.46 -26.20 15.61
C LEU A 240 12.15 -27.52 15.29
N ARG A 241 11.55 -28.66 15.62
CA ARG A 241 12.12 -29.98 15.29
C ARG A 241 12.17 -30.20 13.78
N ALA A 242 11.05 -29.94 13.10
CA ALA A 242 10.97 -30.11 11.65
C ALA A 242 12.04 -29.26 10.94
N TYR A 243 12.18 -27.99 11.32
CA TYR A 243 13.19 -27.11 10.73
C TYR A 243 14.63 -27.49 11.12
N ALA A 244 14.86 -27.88 12.38
CA ALA A 244 16.17 -28.36 12.81
C ALA A 244 16.59 -29.62 12.02
N ASP A 245 15.68 -30.54 11.78
CA ASP A 245 15.93 -31.74 10.97
C ASP A 245 16.18 -31.38 9.49
N GLU A 246 15.42 -30.43 8.93
CA GLU A 246 15.59 -29.91 7.55
C GLU A 246 17.01 -29.39 7.31
N ILE A 247 17.58 -28.64 8.26
CA ILE A 247 18.93 -28.07 8.13
C ILE A 247 20.03 -28.94 8.75
N ALA A 248 19.71 -30.16 9.18
CA ALA A 248 20.60 -31.09 9.89
C ALA A 248 21.27 -30.47 11.15
N PHE A 249 20.50 -29.71 11.93
CA PHE A 249 20.97 -29.10 13.17
C PHE A 249 21.12 -30.13 14.31
N PRO A 250 22.11 -30.01 15.21
CA PRO A 250 22.35 -31.00 16.25
C PRO A 250 21.16 -31.21 17.21
N THR A 251 20.65 -32.45 17.26
CA THR A 251 19.47 -32.83 18.06
C THR A 251 19.57 -32.43 19.54
N LYS A 252 20.76 -32.53 20.15
CA LYS A 252 20.99 -32.14 21.56
C LYS A 252 20.77 -30.64 21.78
N ALA A 253 21.23 -29.80 20.84
CA ALA A 253 21.05 -28.35 20.93
C ALA A 253 19.58 -27.97 20.69
N THR A 254 18.90 -28.62 19.73
CA THR A 254 17.46 -28.45 19.51
C THR A 254 16.64 -28.78 20.75
N ARG A 255 16.94 -29.90 21.44
CA ARG A 255 16.24 -30.28 22.68
C ARG A 255 16.38 -29.23 23.76
N ARG A 256 17.59 -28.70 23.98
CA ARG A 256 17.84 -27.63 24.95
C ARG A 256 17.00 -26.38 24.64
N LEU A 257 16.95 -25.96 23.37
CA LEU A 257 16.13 -24.80 22.97
C LEU A 257 14.63 -25.04 23.23
N ILE A 258 14.14 -26.25 22.93
CA ILE A 258 12.74 -26.62 23.18
C ILE A 258 12.45 -26.62 24.68
N GLU A 259 13.32 -27.18 25.51
CA GLU A 259 13.17 -27.18 26.98
C GLU A 259 13.07 -25.74 27.52
N GLN A 260 13.94 -24.84 27.07
CA GLN A 260 13.89 -23.42 27.47
C GLN A 260 12.56 -22.74 27.09
N LEU A 261 12.03 -23.05 25.90
CA LEU A 261 10.76 -22.49 25.44
C LEU A 261 9.55 -23.11 26.16
N GLU A 262 9.57 -24.41 26.45
CA GLU A 262 8.53 -25.09 27.23
C GLU A 262 8.48 -24.56 28.69
N GLU A 263 9.62 -24.13 29.24
CA GLU A 263 9.72 -23.44 30.52
C GLU A 263 9.28 -21.96 30.47
N GLY A 264 8.94 -21.43 29.29
CA GLY A 264 8.52 -20.04 29.10
C GLY A 264 9.67 -19.03 29.21
N GLN A 265 10.92 -19.46 29.03
CA GLN A 265 12.07 -18.57 29.11
C GLN A 265 12.11 -17.61 27.92
N VAL A 266 12.35 -16.33 28.22
CA VAL A 266 12.73 -15.32 27.23
C VAL A 266 14.25 -15.17 27.28
N PHE A 267 14.92 -15.32 26.16
CA PHE A 267 16.37 -15.27 26.06
C PHE A 267 16.83 -14.49 24.83
N VAL A 268 18.06 -13.99 24.86
CA VAL A 268 18.67 -13.28 23.73
C VAL A 268 18.74 -14.18 22.51
N GLY A 269 18.22 -13.70 21.38
CA GLY A 269 18.18 -14.44 20.11
C GLY A 269 16.89 -15.24 19.88
N ILE A 270 15.91 -15.17 20.78
CA ILE A 270 14.57 -15.75 20.56
C ILE A 270 13.89 -15.18 19.31
N GLU A 271 14.23 -13.95 18.92
CA GLU A 271 13.73 -13.27 17.71
C GLU A 271 14.16 -13.95 16.40
N ALA A 272 15.26 -14.71 16.42
CA ALA A 272 15.69 -15.55 15.28
C ALA A 272 14.84 -16.82 15.14
N LEU A 273 14.03 -17.14 16.17
CA LEU A 273 13.13 -18.28 16.23
C LEU A 273 11.65 -17.88 16.03
N THR A 274 11.32 -16.59 15.89
CA THR A 274 9.94 -16.10 15.70
C THR A 274 9.13 -16.90 14.67
N PRO A 275 9.66 -17.31 13.50
CA PRO A 275 8.91 -18.11 12.53
C PRO A 275 8.41 -19.45 13.08
N ALA A 276 9.04 -20.02 14.12
CA ALA A 276 8.55 -21.24 14.76
C ALA A 276 7.31 -21.01 15.62
N PHE A 277 7.00 -19.77 16.00
CA PHE A 277 5.81 -19.43 16.77
C PHE A 277 4.56 -19.32 15.90
N HIS A 278 4.70 -19.35 14.57
CA HIS A 278 3.58 -19.17 13.67
C HIS A 278 3.54 -20.21 12.55
N ASP A 279 2.34 -20.56 12.11
CA ASP A 279 2.17 -21.36 10.88
C ASP A 279 2.68 -20.58 9.67
N GLU A 280 2.42 -19.27 9.65
CA GLU A 280 2.93 -18.32 8.66
C GLU A 280 3.09 -16.93 9.27
N LEU A 281 4.12 -16.20 8.84
CA LEU A 281 4.31 -14.78 9.10
C LEU A 281 4.01 -13.96 7.84
N VAL A 282 3.27 -12.86 7.99
CA VAL A 282 2.80 -12.02 6.88
C VAL A 282 3.45 -10.64 6.90
N ALA A 283 3.35 -9.93 5.77
CA ALA A 283 3.73 -8.52 5.72
C ALA A 283 2.82 -7.66 6.64
N PRO A 284 3.35 -6.65 7.35
CA PRO A 284 2.53 -5.68 8.08
C PRO A 284 1.50 -4.95 7.19
N ALA A 285 1.77 -4.85 5.88
CA ALA A 285 0.81 -4.33 4.89
C ALA A 285 -0.54 -5.09 4.90
N ALA A 286 -0.56 -6.35 5.31
CA ALA A 286 -1.80 -7.12 5.48
C ALA A 286 -2.76 -6.50 6.53
N TYR A 287 -2.23 -5.86 7.57
CA TYR A 287 -3.03 -5.14 8.57
C TYR A 287 -3.59 -3.83 8.03
N LEU A 288 -2.77 -3.13 7.26
CA LEU A 288 -3.12 -1.84 6.66
C LEU A 288 -4.21 -2.01 5.59
N ALA A 289 -4.25 -3.18 4.93
CA ALA A 289 -5.23 -3.56 3.93
C ALA A 289 -6.56 -4.13 4.50
N LEU A 290 -6.73 -4.29 5.82
CA LEU A 290 -7.98 -4.80 6.42
C LEU A 290 -9.20 -3.89 6.22
N GLY A 291 -9.06 -2.80 5.48
CA GLY A 291 -10.14 -1.85 5.18
C GLY A 291 -10.23 -1.76 3.68
N ASP A 292 -11.46 -1.70 3.17
CA ASP A 292 -11.72 -1.71 1.72
C ASP A 292 -10.96 -0.61 0.95
N ARG A 293 -10.43 0.42 1.64
CA ARG A 293 -9.59 1.48 1.09
C ARG A 293 -8.49 1.94 2.06
N ALA A 294 -7.22 1.72 1.72
CA ALA A 294 -6.07 2.36 2.36
C ALA A 294 -5.40 3.35 1.39
N ARG A 295 -5.00 4.52 1.90
CA ARG A 295 -4.27 5.54 1.12
C ARG A 295 -2.83 5.59 1.58
N TRP A 296 -1.90 5.47 0.64
CA TRP A 296 -0.48 5.40 0.95
C TRP A 296 0.19 6.70 0.54
N LEU A 297 0.82 7.38 1.49
CA LEU A 297 1.73 8.48 1.28
C LEU A 297 3.14 7.99 1.60
N ILE A 298 3.96 7.78 0.57
CA ILE A 298 5.33 7.31 0.72
C ILE A 298 6.26 8.53 0.60
N VAL A 299 6.93 8.86 1.69
CA VAL A 299 7.90 9.97 1.76
C VAL A 299 9.27 9.43 1.39
N ASP A 300 9.87 10.03 0.37
CA ASP A 300 11.16 9.59 -0.21
C ASP A 300 11.18 8.08 -0.55
N PRO A 301 10.49 7.66 -1.63
CA PRO A 301 10.42 6.25 -2.02
C PRO A 301 11.78 5.59 -2.27
N GLU A 302 12.79 6.36 -2.68
CA GLU A 302 14.14 5.83 -2.94
C GLU A 302 14.88 5.57 -1.63
N ALA A 303 14.78 6.47 -0.65
CA ALA A 303 15.29 6.20 0.70
C ALA A 303 14.55 5.02 1.35
N CYS A 304 13.23 4.89 1.16
CA CYS A 304 12.48 3.72 1.61
C CYS A 304 13.01 2.41 0.99
N ARG A 305 13.27 2.39 -0.32
CA ARG A 305 13.85 1.22 -1.00
C ARG A 305 15.23 0.86 -0.46
N ARG A 306 16.09 1.86 -0.25
CA ARG A 306 17.42 1.66 0.36
C ARG A 306 17.32 1.09 1.76
N ALA A 307 16.45 1.64 2.62
CA ALA A 307 16.24 1.12 3.98
C ALA A 307 15.82 -0.36 4.00
N VAL A 308 14.93 -0.77 3.08
CA VAL A 308 14.58 -2.20 2.93
C VAL A 308 15.79 -3.03 2.48
N GLY A 309 16.56 -2.54 1.51
CA GLY A 309 17.77 -3.22 1.03
C GLY A 309 18.84 -3.37 2.11
N ASP A 310 19.08 -2.32 2.90
CA ASP A 310 20.04 -2.30 4.00
C ASP A 310 19.64 -3.29 5.09
N ALA A 311 18.35 -3.34 5.45
CA ALA A 311 17.82 -4.31 6.41
C ALA A 311 18.01 -5.76 5.95
N TRP A 312 17.85 -6.03 4.64
CA TRP A 312 18.11 -7.35 4.06
C TRP A 312 19.60 -7.71 4.09
N ALA A 313 20.48 -6.81 3.64
CA ALA A 313 21.92 -7.03 3.63
C ALA A 313 22.47 -7.29 5.05
N ASP A 314 21.99 -6.51 6.02
CA ASP A 314 22.29 -6.68 7.44
C ASP A 314 21.85 -8.04 7.97
N ALA A 315 20.60 -8.43 7.69
CA ALA A 315 20.04 -9.70 8.11
C ALA A 315 20.77 -10.90 7.49
N GLU A 316 21.14 -10.82 6.21
CA GLU A 316 21.92 -11.87 5.53
C GLU A 316 23.32 -12.03 6.13
N GLY A 317 24.02 -10.91 6.36
CA GLY A 317 25.34 -10.91 6.97
C GLY A 317 25.33 -11.56 8.35
N ARG A 318 24.44 -11.10 9.24
CA ARG A 318 24.33 -11.67 10.59
C ARG A 318 23.84 -13.11 10.59
N HIS A 319 22.88 -13.46 9.75
CA HIS A 319 22.42 -14.84 9.63
C HIS A 319 23.56 -15.78 9.22
N ALA A 320 24.43 -15.37 8.27
CA ALA A 320 25.60 -16.14 7.87
C ALA A 320 26.57 -16.35 9.04
N GLU A 321 26.83 -15.31 9.84
CA GLU A 321 27.66 -15.39 11.06
C GLU A 321 27.06 -16.37 12.10
N LYS A 322 25.76 -16.24 12.40
CA LYS A 322 25.06 -17.11 13.36
C LYS A 322 25.07 -18.58 12.93
N ARG A 323 24.88 -18.83 11.63
CA ARG A 323 24.96 -20.18 11.05
C ARG A 323 26.37 -20.75 11.16
N GLY A 324 27.41 -19.95 10.88
CA GLY A 324 28.81 -20.33 11.11
C GLY A 324 29.12 -20.65 12.58
N GLY A 325 28.48 -19.92 13.50
CA GLY A 325 28.52 -20.17 14.94
C GLY A 325 27.66 -21.34 15.45
N LYS A 326 27.01 -22.10 14.57
CA LYS A 326 26.11 -23.23 14.91
C LYS A 326 24.93 -22.84 15.82
N GLN A 327 24.37 -21.65 15.65
CA GLN A 327 23.10 -21.28 16.27
C GLN A 327 21.93 -21.65 15.36
N LEU A 328 20.81 -22.08 15.95
CA LEU A 328 19.59 -22.38 15.21
C LEU A 328 18.87 -21.08 14.90
N THR A 329 18.77 -20.73 13.62
CA THR A 329 18.13 -19.51 13.14
C THR A 329 17.34 -19.80 11.87
N TYR A 330 16.21 -19.13 11.68
CA TYR A 330 15.48 -19.16 10.41
C TYR A 330 16.14 -18.22 9.39
N PRO A 331 16.04 -18.47 8.07
CA PRO A 331 16.65 -17.61 7.06
C PRO A 331 15.93 -16.26 6.95
N PRO A 332 16.60 -15.19 6.46
CA PRO A 332 16.02 -13.84 6.38
C PRO A 332 14.67 -13.78 5.68
N ALA A 333 14.44 -14.59 4.64
CA ALA A 333 13.17 -14.67 3.92
C ALA A 333 11.96 -15.12 4.78
N ARG A 334 12.18 -15.77 5.92
CA ARG A 334 11.11 -16.13 6.88
C ARG A 334 10.78 -14.98 7.85
N HIS A 335 11.63 -13.96 7.88
CA HIS A 335 11.55 -12.85 8.82
C HIS A 335 11.24 -11.52 8.16
N LEU A 336 11.68 -11.35 6.91
CA LEU A 336 11.63 -10.11 6.16
C LEU A 336 10.78 -10.28 4.91
N VAL A 337 10.15 -9.18 4.49
CA VAL A 337 9.51 -9.07 3.18
C VAL A 337 10.45 -8.37 2.21
N THR A 338 10.37 -8.69 0.93
CA THR A 338 11.11 -7.93 -0.09
C THR A 338 10.36 -6.65 -0.45
N VAL A 339 11.05 -5.70 -1.11
CA VAL A 339 10.40 -4.51 -1.70
C VAL A 339 9.24 -4.92 -2.60
N ASP A 340 9.39 -6.03 -3.34
CA ASP A 340 8.39 -6.50 -4.31
C ASP A 340 7.15 -7.09 -3.66
N GLU A 341 7.28 -7.61 -2.44
CA GLU A 341 6.13 -8.05 -1.63
C GLU A 341 5.39 -6.85 -1.02
N LEU A 342 6.06 -5.70 -0.86
CA LEU A 342 5.48 -4.45 -0.37
C LEU A 342 4.90 -3.57 -1.48
N VAL A 343 5.41 -3.69 -2.70
CA VAL A 343 5.08 -2.84 -3.85
C VAL A 343 4.43 -3.66 -4.94
N ASP A 344 3.19 -3.30 -5.32
CA ASP A 344 2.64 -3.72 -6.62
C ASP A 344 3.41 -2.98 -7.72
N ASP A 345 4.46 -3.64 -8.22
CA ASP A 345 5.35 -3.19 -9.29
C ASP A 345 4.58 -2.63 -10.50
N LEU A 346 3.42 -3.21 -10.82
CA LEU A 346 2.60 -2.75 -11.93
C LEU A 346 1.77 -1.53 -11.61
N ARG A 347 1.36 -1.34 -10.35
CA ARG A 347 0.73 -0.08 -9.93
C ARG A 347 1.72 1.07 -10.04
N VAL A 348 2.98 0.85 -9.66
CA VAL A 348 4.05 1.85 -9.83
C VAL A 348 4.27 2.13 -11.32
N LEU A 349 4.47 1.09 -12.13
CA LEU A 349 4.66 1.24 -13.58
C LEU A 349 3.50 2.01 -14.25
N ARG A 350 2.26 1.65 -13.97
CA ARG A 350 1.07 2.34 -14.51
C ARG A 350 1.10 3.83 -14.19
N THR A 351 1.46 4.16 -12.95
CA THR A 351 1.53 5.55 -12.47
C THR A 351 2.61 6.34 -13.20
N GLU A 352 3.81 5.80 -13.30
CA GLU A 352 4.92 6.45 -14.00
C GLU A 352 4.60 6.65 -15.48
N LEU A 353 3.95 5.68 -16.12
CA LEU A 353 3.50 5.79 -17.51
C LEU A 353 2.36 6.82 -17.67
N ASP A 354 1.42 6.90 -16.73
CA ASP A 354 0.36 7.91 -16.75
C ASP A 354 0.94 9.34 -16.59
N HIS A 355 1.93 9.54 -15.72
CA HIS A 355 2.64 10.82 -15.60
C HIS A 355 3.42 11.16 -16.87
N ALA A 356 4.20 10.21 -17.40
CA ALA A 356 4.96 10.42 -18.63
C ALA A 356 4.05 10.81 -19.80
N ARG A 357 2.84 10.25 -19.86
CA ARG A 357 1.81 10.63 -20.86
C ARG A 357 1.21 12.02 -20.63
N THR A 358 1.04 12.42 -19.36
CA THR A 358 0.37 13.67 -18.99
C THR A 358 1.27 14.89 -19.14
N PHE A 359 2.57 14.77 -18.86
CA PHE A 359 3.50 15.90 -18.81
C PHE A 359 4.43 16.04 -20.03
N GLY A 360 4.18 15.28 -21.11
CA GLY A 360 4.79 15.55 -22.41
C GLY A 360 6.27 15.21 -22.54
N ASP A 361 6.83 14.39 -21.65
CA ASP A 361 8.20 13.89 -21.81
C ASP A 361 8.30 13.06 -23.10
N ILE A 362 9.35 13.34 -23.88
CA ILE A 362 9.65 12.72 -25.18
C ILE A 362 9.87 11.20 -25.06
N GLU A 363 9.93 10.66 -23.84
CA GLU A 363 10.19 9.27 -23.52
C GLU A 363 9.03 8.55 -22.78
N HIS A 364 7.81 8.59 -23.32
CA HIS A 364 6.63 7.90 -22.77
C HIS A 364 6.77 6.39 -22.45
N ALA A 365 7.85 5.74 -22.91
CA ALA A 365 8.12 4.32 -22.68
C ALA A 365 9.27 4.05 -21.70
N GLN A 366 9.98 5.08 -21.21
CA GLN A 366 11.12 4.89 -20.32
C GLN A 366 10.76 4.19 -19.00
N PRO A 367 9.61 4.48 -18.36
CA PRO A 367 9.19 3.72 -17.18
C PRO A 367 8.98 2.22 -17.47
N LEU A 368 8.45 1.90 -18.65
CA LEU A 368 8.29 0.50 -19.08
C LEU A 368 9.63 -0.18 -19.29
N VAL A 369 10.60 0.51 -19.89
CA VAL A 369 11.96 -0.03 -20.08
C VAL A 369 12.64 -0.26 -18.72
N ALA A 370 12.60 0.72 -17.81
CA ALA A 370 13.17 0.59 -16.48
C ALA A 370 12.53 -0.56 -15.67
N ALA A 371 11.21 -0.74 -15.78
CA ALA A 371 10.52 -1.86 -15.15
C ALA A 371 10.94 -3.21 -15.75
N ILE A 372 11.07 -3.30 -17.08
CA ILE A 372 11.54 -4.51 -17.78
C ILE A 372 12.96 -4.84 -17.35
N GLU A 373 13.87 -3.87 -17.31
CA GLU A 373 15.26 -4.07 -16.89
C GLU A 373 15.35 -4.54 -15.44
N ARG A 374 14.57 -3.93 -14.55
CA ARG A 374 14.44 -4.37 -13.15
C ARG A 374 14.01 -5.83 -13.08
N TRP A 375 12.88 -6.18 -13.69
CA TRP A 375 12.37 -7.55 -13.68
C TRP A 375 13.35 -8.56 -14.29
N ARG A 376 14.08 -8.19 -15.34
CA ARG A 376 15.12 -9.05 -15.91
C ARG A 376 16.31 -9.23 -14.97
N GLY A 377 16.75 -8.17 -14.30
CA GLY A 377 17.80 -8.25 -13.27
C GLY A 377 17.41 -9.18 -12.13
N ASP A 378 16.12 -9.24 -11.83
CA ASP A 378 15.54 -10.11 -10.81
C ASP A 378 15.22 -11.53 -11.31
N GLY A 379 15.55 -11.84 -12.57
CA GLY A 379 15.39 -13.17 -13.17
C GLY A 379 13.96 -13.52 -13.59
N LEU A 380 13.08 -12.53 -13.77
CA LEU A 380 11.71 -12.74 -14.25
C LEU A 380 11.66 -12.79 -15.78
N ARG A 381 10.71 -13.60 -16.27
CA ARG A 381 10.31 -13.65 -17.68
C ARG A 381 9.21 -12.64 -17.92
N VAL A 382 9.38 -11.73 -18.86
CA VAL A 382 8.43 -10.62 -19.07
C VAL A 382 7.55 -10.92 -20.28
N ALA A 383 6.23 -10.87 -20.09
CA ALA A 383 5.22 -11.02 -21.11
C ALA A 383 4.40 -9.73 -21.22
N ILE A 384 4.35 -9.13 -22.42
CA ILE A 384 3.55 -7.94 -22.69
C ILE A 384 2.37 -8.35 -23.57
N ALA A 385 1.20 -8.44 -22.95
CA ALA A 385 -0.04 -8.86 -23.59
C ALA A 385 -0.63 -7.72 -24.44
N CYS A 386 -0.73 -7.97 -25.75
CA CYS A 386 -1.26 -7.04 -26.73
C CYS A 386 -2.60 -7.54 -27.28
N ASP A 387 -3.60 -6.68 -27.25
CA ASP A 387 -4.97 -6.96 -27.71
C ASP A 387 -5.16 -6.70 -29.22
N SER A 388 -4.11 -6.28 -29.93
CA SER A 388 -4.12 -5.98 -31.37
C SER A 388 -2.72 -6.03 -31.96
N GLN A 389 -2.61 -6.47 -33.22
CA GLN A 389 -1.34 -6.55 -33.94
C GLN A 389 -0.65 -5.19 -34.02
N SER A 390 -1.38 -4.13 -34.35
CA SER A 390 -0.82 -2.78 -34.48
C SER A 390 -0.19 -2.26 -33.17
N ARG A 391 -0.73 -2.61 -32.01
CA ARG A 391 -0.12 -2.26 -30.71
C ARG A 391 1.10 -3.10 -30.39
N SER A 392 1.07 -4.38 -30.77
CA SER A 392 2.24 -5.26 -30.69
C SER A 392 3.40 -4.69 -31.52
N ASP A 393 3.15 -4.33 -32.79
CA ASP A 393 4.17 -3.77 -33.68
C ASP A 393 4.72 -2.44 -33.15
N ARG A 394 3.85 -1.58 -32.59
CA ARG A 394 4.26 -0.32 -31.97
C ARG A 394 5.15 -0.55 -30.74
N LEU A 395 4.76 -1.45 -29.84
CA LEU A 395 5.55 -1.80 -28.65
C LEU A 395 6.89 -2.40 -29.03
N PHE A 396 6.91 -3.29 -30.01
CA PHE A 396 8.13 -3.89 -30.54
C PHE A 396 9.11 -2.80 -30.99
N GLY A 397 8.66 -1.87 -31.85
CA GLY A 397 9.51 -0.78 -32.33
C GLY A 397 10.02 0.14 -31.21
N VAL A 398 9.17 0.47 -30.23
CA VAL A 398 9.51 1.35 -29.10
C VAL A 398 10.56 0.72 -28.18
N LEU A 399 10.41 -0.57 -27.88
CA LEU A 399 11.31 -1.32 -27.00
C LEU A 399 12.63 -1.64 -27.69
N ALA A 400 12.58 -2.09 -28.96
CA ALA A 400 13.78 -2.37 -29.75
C ALA A 400 14.65 -1.12 -29.95
N ALA A 401 14.04 0.05 -30.19
CA ALA A 401 14.76 1.32 -30.31
C ALA A 401 15.50 1.73 -29.02
N ARG A 402 15.14 1.15 -27.88
CA ARG A 402 15.76 1.39 -26.57
C ARG A 402 16.66 0.24 -26.12
N GLY A 403 17.03 -0.66 -27.03
CA GLY A 403 17.95 -1.76 -26.75
C GLY A 403 17.34 -2.94 -25.98
N VAL A 404 16.01 -2.98 -25.81
CA VAL A 404 15.35 -4.13 -25.21
C VAL A 404 15.16 -5.21 -26.28
N GLU A 405 15.80 -6.37 -26.11
CA GLU A 405 15.56 -7.54 -26.95
C GLU A 405 14.16 -8.12 -26.66
N VAL A 406 13.26 -7.97 -27.62
CA VAL A 406 11.87 -8.43 -27.52
C VAL A 406 11.59 -9.49 -28.57
N ARG A 407 10.98 -10.60 -28.17
CA ARG A 407 10.51 -11.65 -29.07
C ARG A 407 9.01 -11.54 -29.30
N LEU A 408 8.56 -11.78 -30.54
CA LEU A 408 7.14 -11.98 -30.82
C LEU A 408 6.77 -13.43 -30.52
N ALA A 409 5.78 -13.64 -29.64
CA ALA A 409 5.33 -14.98 -29.28
C ALA A 409 4.49 -15.63 -30.38
N ALA A 410 4.56 -16.97 -30.49
CA ALA A 410 3.72 -17.70 -31.42
C ALA A 410 2.24 -17.66 -30.99
N PRO A 411 1.28 -17.82 -31.91
CA PRO A 411 -0.13 -17.91 -31.55
C PRO A 411 -0.38 -19.02 -30.53
N GLY A 412 -1.09 -18.70 -29.43
CA GLY A 412 -1.43 -19.65 -28.36
C GLY A 412 -0.30 -19.91 -27.35
N GLU A 413 0.85 -19.24 -27.47
CA GLU A 413 1.94 -19.34 -26.51
C GLU A 413 1.56 -18.68 -25.16
N ARG A 414 1.96 -19.31 -24.05
CA ARG A 414 1.57 -18.87 -22.70
C ARG A 414 2.53 -17.78 -22.17
N PRO A 415 2.04 -16.84 -21.34
CA PRO A 415 2.90 -15.92 -20.61
C PRO A 415 3.97 -16.65 -19.78
N GLY A 416 5.22 -16.20 -19.87
CA GLY A 416 6.36 -16.82 -19.19
C GLY A 416 6.85 -18.14 -19.79
N ALA A 417 6.39 -18.54 -20.99
CA ALA A 417 6.88 -19.76 -21.65
C ALA A 417 8.33 -19.68 -22.12
N VAL A 418 8.87 -18.47 -22.28
CA VAL A 418 10.24 -18.22 -22.75
C VAL A 418 10.99 -17.31 -21.79
N ASP A 419 12.32 -17.40 -21.85
CA ASP A 419 13.20 -16.47 -21.16
C ASP A 419 13.26 -15.12 -21.88
N GLY A 420 13.48 -14.05 -21.12
CA GLY A 420 13.56 -12.68 -21.64
C GLY A 420 12.20 -11.99 -21.75
N VAL A 421 12.04 -11.13 -22.77
CA VAL A 421 10.86 -10.29 -22.98
C VAL A 421 10.10 -10.76 -24.23
N ALA A 422 8.81 -11.04 -24.08
CA ALA A 422 7.95 -11.48 -25.17
C ALA A 422 6.69 -10.62 -25.31
N LEU A 423 6.31 -10.28 -26.54
CA LEU A 423 5.00 -9.73 -26.87
C LEU A 423 4.05 -10.89 -27.19
N ILE A 424 2.91 -10.95 -26.52
CA ILE A 424 1.97 -12.08 -26.61
C ILE A 424 0.60 -11.57 -26.99
N ALA A 425 -0.11 -12.28 -27.87
CA ALA A 425 -1.48 -11.95 -28.22
C ALA A 425 -2.42 -12.26 -27.04
N GLY A 426 -3.20 -11.26 -26.60
CA GLY A 426 -4.18 -11.41 -25.53
C GLY A 426 -4.56 -10.09 -24.86
N ALA A 427 -5.72 -10.10 -24.19
CA ALA A 427 -6.25 -8.95 -23.46
C ALA A 427 -6.68 -9.37 -22.05
N PRO A 428 -5.76 -9.84 -21.18
CA PRO A 428 -6.10 -10.14 -19.80
C PRO A 428 -6.62 -8.86 -19.11
N ALA A 429 -7.54 -9.02 -18.17
CA ALA A 429 -8.17 -7.89 -17.48
C ALA A 429 -7.15 -7.04 -16.72
N HIS A 430 -6.14 -7.68 -16.13
CA HIS A 430 -5.08 -7.05 -15.36
C HIS A 430 -3.74 -7.74 -15.61
N GLY A 431 -2.66 -6.96 -15.58
CA GLY A 431 -1.30 -7.47 -15.45
C GLY A 431 -0.97 -7.84 -14.00
N PHE A 432 0.07 -8.62 -13.80
CA PHE A 432 0.67 -8.95 -12.49
C PHE A 432 2.18 -9.16 -12.61
N ALA A 433 2.94 -9.05 -11.52
CA ALA A 433 4.31 -9.52 -11.45
C ALA A 433 4.42 -10.58 -10.33
N SER A 434 4.81 -11.81 -10.67
CA SER A 434 5.05 -12.90 -9.72
C SER A 434 6.51 -13.34 -9.76
N ARG A 435 7.25 -13.04 -8.70
CA ARG A 435 8.65 -13.46 -8.56
C ARG A 435 8.79 -14.93 -8.20
N ARG A 436 7.84 -15.45 -7.42
CA ARG A 436 7.71 -16.89 -7.12
C ARG A 436 7.62 -17.73 -8.39
N ASP A 437 6.80 -17.29 -9.34
CA ASP A 437 6.60 -17.97 -10.62
C ASP A 437 7.57 -17.47 -11.71
N ARG A 438 8.46 -16.53 -11.37
CA ARG A 438 9.44 -15.89 -12.26
C ARG A 438 8.79 -15.36 -13.54
N VAL A 439 7.67 -14.66 -13.42
CA VAL A 439 6.94 -14.09 -14.56
C VAL A 439 6.34 -12.72 -14.23
N ALA A 440 6.50 -11.76 -15.13
CA ALA A 440 5.78 -10.50 -15.12
C ALA A 440 4.90 -10.39 -16.37
N VAL A 441 3.62 -10.09 -16.19
CA VAL A 441 2.64 -9.90 -17.26
C VAL A 441 2.17 -8.45 -17.24
N VAL A 442 2.52 -7.69 -18.29
CA VAL A 442 2.08 -6.32 -18.52
C VAL A 442 1.01 -6.32 -19.60
N THR A 443 -0.06 -5.56 -19.45
CA THR A 443 -1.09 -5.45 -20.50
C THR A 443 -0.89 -4.19 -21.35
N ALA A 444 -1.39 -4.21 -22.58
CA ALA A 444 -1.45 -3.01 -23.40
C ALA A 444 -2.25 -1.87 -22.73
N ALA A 445 -3.23 -2.19 -21.88
CA ALA A 445 -3.95 -1.18 -21.10
C ALA A 445 -3.08 -0.56 -19.99
N ASP A 446 -2.13 -1.32 -19.43
CA ASP A 446 -1.15 -0.79 -18.48
C ASP A 446 -0.19 0.17 -19.16
N VAL A 447 0.20 -0.14 -20.40
CA VAL A 447 1.14 0.70 -21.16
C VAL A 447 0.50 1.95 -21.74
N PHE A 448 -0.69 1.81 -22.33
CA PHE A 448 -1.34 2.85 -23.11
C PHE A 448 -2.54 3.51 -22.41
N GLY A 449 -2.92 3.03 -21.23
CA GLY A 449 -4.13 3.41 -20.53
C GLY A 449 -5.36 2.59 -20.96
N GLN A 450 -6.41 2.60 -20.14
CA GLN A 450 -7.67 1.95 -20.50
C GLN A 450 -8.33 2.65 -21.70
N ARG A 451 -9.06 1.87 -22.52
CA ARG A 451 -9.98 2.45 -23.53
C ARG A 451 -11.06 3.23 -22.78
N THR A 452 -10.84 4.52 -22.60
CA THR A 452 -11.94 5.40 -22.17
C THR A 452 -13.00 5.36 -23.25
N HIS A 453 -14.26 5.14 -22.87
CA HIS A 453 -15.45 5.39 -23.70
C HIS A 453 -15.57 6.89 -24.11
N HIS A 454 -14.48 7.65 -24.09
CA HIS A 454 -14.38 9.00 -24.62
C HIS A 454 -14.53 9.07 -26.13
N ALA A 455 -14.33 7.97 -26.86
CA ALA A 455 -14.59 7.92 -28.31
C ALA A 455 -16.07 8.18 -28.66
N GLN A 456 -17.02 7.86 -27.75
CA GLN A 456 -18.44 8.11 -27.98
C GLN A 456 -18.84 9.55 -27.57
N ARG A 457 -18.15 10.14 -26.59
CA ARG A 457 -18.34 11.54 -26.16
C ARG A 457 -17.66 12.55 -27.11
N GLN A 458 -16.50 12.19 -27.70
CA GLN A 458 -15.85 12.99 -28.76
C GLN A 458 -16.61 12.93 -30.08
N ARG A 459 -17.27 11.81 -30.43
CA ARG A 459 -18.20 11.79 -31.58
C ARG A 459 -19.41 12.70 -31.36
N LYS A 460 -19.88 12.86 -30.12
CA LYS A 460 -20.93 13.83 -29.76
C LYS A 460 -20.45 15.28 -29.84
N ARG A 461 -19.26 15.59 -29.30
CA ARG A 461 -18.68 16.95 -29.36
C ARG A 461 -18.14 17.36 -30.73
N ALA A 462 -17.67 16.43 -31.55
CA ALA A 462 -17.26 16.71 -32.94
C ALA A 462 -18.47 17.08 -33.81
N ARG A 463 -19.65 16.54 -33.49
CA ARG A 463 -20.93 16.91 -34.13
C ARG A 463 -21.36 18.33 -33.73
N ASP A 464 -21.14 18.73 -32.47
CA ASP A 464 -21.47 20.06 -31.96
C ASP A 464 -20.45 21.15 -32.38
N ALA A 465 -19.18 20.79 -32.60
CA ALA A 465 -18.09 21.73 -32.91
C ALA A 465 -17.95 22.09 -34.40
N LEU A 466 -18.59 21.34 -35.31
CA LEU A 466 -18.61 21.63 -36.75
C LEU A 466 -19.61 22.73 -37.14
N LEU A 467 -20.55 23.09 -36.26
CA LEU A 467 -21.69 23.95 -36.59
C LEU A 467 -21.80 25.24 -35.76
N GLY A 468 -20.83 25.57 -34.92
CA GLY A 468 -20.86 26.80 -34.12
C GLY A 468 -22.16 26.99 -33.30
N GLY A 469 -22.84 25.89 -32.94
CA GLY A 469 -24.12 25.93 -32.22
C GLY A 469 -25.38 26.11 -33.07
N VAL A 470 -25.31 26.12 -34.41
CA VAL A 470 -26.51 26.15 -35.27
C VAL A 470 -26.79 24.76 -35.82
N GLY A 471 -27.63 24.00 -35.13
CA GLY A 471 -28.00 22.63 -35.50
C GLY A 471 -28.89 22.50 -36.74
N ASP A 472 -29.22 23.60 -37.43
CA ASP A 472 -30.17 23.61 -38.55
C ASP A 472 -29.82 24.71 -39.56
N PHE A 473 -29.39 24.32 -40.78
CA PHE A 473 -29.02 25.25 -41.85
C PHE A 473 -30.23 26.01 -42.44
N SER A 474 -31.45 25.63 -42.07
CA SER A 474 -32.69 26.28 -42.50
C SER A 474 -32.89 27.69 -41.95
N MET A 475 -32.10 28.10 -40.96
CA MET A 475 -32.17 29.43 -40.34
C MET A 475 -31.14 30.44 -40.88
N LEU A 476 -30.28 30.04 -41.83
CA LEU A 476 -29.26 30.91 -42.39
C LEU A 476 -29.77 31.63 -43.64
N SER A 477 -29.57 32.95 -43.68
CA SER A 477 -29.88 33.77 -44.85
C SER A 477 -28.61 34.07 -45.66
N PRO A 478 -28.68 34.12 -47.00
CA PRO A 478 -27.56 34.56 -47.82
C PRO A 478 -27.04 35.91 -47.33
N GLY A 479 -25.78 35.94 -46.91
CA GLY A 479 -25.13 37.11 -46.34
C GLY A 479 -24.63 36.94 -44.91
N ASP A 480 -25.00 35.88 -44.20
CA ASP A 480 -24.55 35.59 -42.83
C ASP A 480 -23.06 35.21 -42.79
N TYR A 481 -22.38 35.52 -41.69
CA TYR A 481 -20.95 35.20 -41.52
C TYR A 481 -20.76 33.85 -40.84
N LEU A 482 -19.94 32.99 -41.45
CA LEU A 482 -19.61 31.65 -40.95
C LEU A 482 -18.09 31.51 -40.78
N VAL A 483 -17.67 30.79 -39.74
CA VAL A 483 -16.25 30.56 -39.44
C VAL A 483 -15.91 29.09 -39.71
N HIS A 484 -15.02 28.86 -40.68
CA HIS A 484 -14.51 27.53 -40.99
C HIS A 484 -13.15 27.30 -40.33
N GLN A 485 -12.98 26.20 -39.60
CA GLN A 485 -11.78 25.93 -38.79
C GLN A 485 -10.46 25.93 -39.59
N ARG A 486 -10.48 25.53 -40.87
CA ARG A 486 -9.29 25.54 -41.75
C ARG A 486 -9.14 26.80 -42.61
N HIS A 487 -10.22 27.52 -42.89
CA HIS A 487 -10.24 28.56 -43.93
C HIS A 487 -10.56 29.97 -43.40
N GLY A 488 -10.99 30.10 -42.14
CA GLY A 488 -11.32 31.39 -41.53
C GLY A 488 -12.77 31.82 -41.78
N VAL A 489 -13.03 33.12 -41.70
CA VAL A 489 -14.38 33.71 -41.79
C VAL A 489 -14.79 33.90 -43.26
N GLY A 490 -15.98 33.45 -43.63
CA GLY A 490 -16.59 33.61 -44.96
C GLY A 490 -18.06 34.00 -44.88
N ARG A 491 -18.62 34.48 -45.99
CA ARG A 491 -20.04 34.91 -46.07
C ARG A 491 -20.87 33.82 -46.76
N TYR A 492 -21.93 33.35 -46.10
CA TYR A 492 -22.83 32.31 -46.60
C TYR A 492 -23.58 32.79 -47.84
N GLN A 493 -23.58 31.99 -48.90
CA GLN A 493 -24.28 32.29 -50.16
C GLN A 493 -25.42 31.33 -50.48
N GLY A 494 -25.53 30.20 -49.76
CA GLY A 494 -26.58 29.20 -49.96
C GLY A 494 -26.04 27.77 -49.98
N LEU A 495 -26.95 26.82 -50.13
CA LEU A 495 -26.65 25.41 -50.39
C LEU A 495 -26.71 25.15 -51.89
N GLU A 496 -25.74 24.40 -52.40
CA GLU A 496 -25.68 24.02 -53.81
C GLU A 496 -25.32 22.54 -53.95
N LYS A 497 -25.90 21.86 -54.94
CA LYS A 497 -25.56 20.45 -55.20
C LYS A 497 -24.25 20.37 -55.97
N ILE A 498 -23.31 19.60 -55.43
CA ILE A 498 -22.01 19.38 -56.04
C ILE A 498 -21.93 17.92 -56.50
N GLU A 499 -21.64 17.73 -57.79
CA GLU A 499 -21.40 16.40 -58.35
C GLU A 499 -19.93 16.01 -58.18
N VAL A 500 -19.62 15.30 -57.09
CA VAL A 500 -18.28 14.73 -56.86
C VAL A 500 -18.40 13.24 -56.55
N GLY A 501 -18.45 12.42 -57.59
CA GLY A 501 -18.58 10.96 -57.48
C GLY A 501 -19.95 10.52 -56.95
N ALA A 502 -20.50 9.42 -57.48
CA ALA A 502 -21.82 8.97 -57.06
C ALA A 502 -21.82 8.49 -55.58
N PRO A 503 -22.79 8.90 -54.74
CA PRO A 503 -23.93 9.79 -55.01
C PRO A 503 -23.62 11.30 -54.78
N SER A 504 -24.40 12.17 -55.44
CA SER A 504 -24.32 13.65 -55.34
C SER A 504 -24.50 14.16 -53.91
N ARG A 505 -23.68 15.14 -53.50
CA ARG A 505 -23.72 15.77 -52.16
C ARG A 505 -24.19 17.22 -52.24
N GLU A 506 -24.79 17.72 -51.16
CA GLU A 506 -25.07 19.14 -51.00
C GLU A 506 -23.87 19.80 -50.33
N GLY A 507 -23.44 20.96 -50.83
CA GLY A 507 -22.33 21.72 -50.29
C GLY A 507 -22.75 23.14 -49.91
N VAL A 508 -22.15 23.67 -48.85
CA VAL A 508 -22.30 25.06 -48.43
C VAL A 508 -21.39 25.94 -49.29
N ASN A 509 -21.97 26.92 -49.98
CA ASN A 509 -21.23 27.91 -50.76
C ASN A 509 -20.88 29.12 -49.88
N LEU A 510 -19.57 29.35 -49.67
CA LEU A 510 -19.06 30.52 -48.96
C LEU A 510 -18.25 31.43 -49.89
N ALA A 511 -18.55 32.73 -49.86
CA ALA A 511 -17.67 33.75 -50.40
C ALA A 511 -16.59 34.09 -49.37
N ALA A 512 -15.32 33.90 -49.76
CA ALA A 512 -14.19 34.32 -48.97
C ALA A 512 -14.16 35.86 -48.86
N LEU A 513 -13.98 36.38 -47.66
CA LEU A 513 -13.76 37.81 -47.46
C LEU A 513 -12.29 38.14 -47.78
N PRO A 514 -11.98 39.27 -48.44
CA PRO A 514 -10.59 39.64 -48.73
C PRO A 514 -9.79 39.73 -47.43
N ARG A 515 -8.64 39.05 -47.36
CA ARG A 515 -7.60 39.37 -46.38
C ARG A 515 -6.76 40.49 -46.98
N ASP A 516 -6.56 41.59 -46.24
CA ASP A 516 -5.58 42.60 -46.62
C ASP A 516 -4.19 41.97 -46.67
N SER A 517 -3.75 41.59 -47.87
CA SER A 517 -2.38 41.20 -48.18
C SER A 517 -2.10 41.37 -49.69
N PRO A 518 -0.91 41.86 -50.09
CA PRO A 518 -0.75 42.64 -51.32
C PRO A 518 -0.49 41.81 -52.59
N VAL A 519 -0.97 40.56 -52.66
CA VAL A 519 -0.83 39.72 -53.86
C VAL A 519 -2.20 39.47 -54.46
N GLY A 520 -2.48 40.16 -55.56
CA GLY A 520 -3.73 40.05 -56.30
C GLY A 520 -3.95 38.64 -56.85
N GLY A 521 -4.87 37.90 -56.22
CA GLY A 521 -5.46 36.69 -56.76
C GLY A 521 -6.92 36.63 -56.35
N LYS A 522 -7.85 36.62 -57.32
CA LYS A 522 -9.27 36.39 -57.06
C LYS A 522 -9.42 35.00 -56.43
N ILE A 523 -9.83 34.94 -55.16
CA ILE A 523 -10.16 33.68 -54.48
C ILE A 523 -11.56 33.27 -54.97
N GLY A 524 -11.65 32.14 -55.68
CA GLY A 524 -12.93 31.56 -56.11
C GLY A 524 -13.75 31.00 -54.93
N PRO A 525 -15.02 30.59 -55.17
CA PRO A 525 -15.90 30.09 -54.13
C PRO A 525 -15.30 28.88 -53.41
N LEU A 526 -15.46 28.83 -52.08
CA LEU A 526 -14.96 27.77 -51.23
C LEU A 526 -16.11 26.84 -50.88
N TRP A 527 -16.08 25.64 -51.45
CA TRP A 527 -17.12 24.62 -51.27
C TRP A 527 -16.79 23.75 -50.06
N ILE A 528 -17.71 23.68 -49.11
CA ILE A 528 -17.59 22.82 -47.92
C ILE A 528 -18.77 21.86 -47.94
N ASP A 529 -18.52 20.56 -47.93
CA ASP A 529 -19.57 19.53 -47.91
C ASP A 529 -20.58 19.82 -46.76
N ALA A 530 -21.86 19.89 -47.09
CA ALA A 530 -22.95 19.89 -46.12
C ALA A 530 -23.22 18.43 -45.74
N LEU A 531 -22.29 17.87 -44.95
CA LEU A 531 -22.14 16.49 -44.46
C LEU A 531 -21.53 15.48 -45.44
#